data_AF-E3LA60-F1
#
_entry.id   AF-E3LA60-F1
#
_cell.length_a   1.000
_cell.length_b   1.000
_cell.length_c   1.000
_cell.angle_alpha   90.00
_cell.angle_beta   90.00
_cell.angle_gamma   90.00
#
_symmetry.space_group_name_H-M   'P 1'
#
loop_
_entity.id
_entity.type
_entity.pdbx_description
1 polymer ?
#
loop_
_entity_poly.entity_id
_entity_poly.type
_entity_poly.pdbx_seq_one_letter_code
_entity_poly.pdbx_strand_id
1 'polypeptide(L)'
;MVLIKRVASLSGVSSRGSIFSFKRFHRFRKILQDMKAQLTAQETANREDAFKKVRNALEADDYWTAALEMSRFEKLHGRLNNVEMHWLVNYQNHIHEQLKNHVREAVVVSMDQARGDFRDWLNLGIPVEVVAAQSEKAHRNSVEIQTHLLGIKSWTRRAGFLSVIIKKGKQEESIWK
;
A
#
# COMPACT_ATOMS: atom_id res chain seq x y z
N MET A 1 -28.79 -63.79 66.43
CA MET A 1 -28.74 -62.33 66.20
C MET A 1 -27.44 -62.02 65.44
N VAL A 2 -27.52 -61.07 64.52
CA VAL A 2 -26.77 -60.98 63.25
C VAL A 2 -25.28 -60.61 63.39
N LEU A 3 -24.46 -61.10 62.43
CA LEU A 3 -23.06 -60.75 62.13
C LEU A 3 -22.79 -59.24 62.15
N ILE A 4 -21.51 -58.84 62.26
CA ILE A 4 -20.78 -58.08 61.22
C ILE A 4 -19.32 -57.83 61.66
N LYS A 5 -18.39 -58.40 60.88
CA LYS A 5 -16.98 -57.97 60.76
C LYS A 5 -16.93 -56.61 60.03
N ARG A 6 -16.13 -55.66 60.49
CA ARG A 6 -15.63 -54.52 59.70
C ARG A 6 -14.12 -54.46 59.89
N VAL A 7 -13.32 -55.01 58.98
CA VAL A 7 -12.81 -54.42 57.72
C VAL A 7 -12.11 -53.09 57.97
N ALA A 8 -10.78 -53.13 57.85
CA ALA A 8 -9.87 -52.00 57.84
C ALA A 8 -10.18 -51.07 56.66
N SER A 9 -10.37 -49.77 56.93
CA SER A 9 -10.37 -48.75 55.88
C SER A 9 -8.95 -48.24 55.66
N LEU A 10 -8.26 -48.87 54.72
CA LEU A 10 -7.17 -48.24 53.98
C LEU A 10 -7.79 -47.27 52.98
N SER A 11 -7.72 -45.97 53.26
CA SER A 11 -7.88 -44.94 52.24
C SER A 11 -7.03 -43.72 52.58
N GLY A 12 -5.72 -43.95 52.66
CA GLY A 12 -4.76 -42.91 52.33
C GLY A 12 -4.89 -42.58 50.84
N VAL A 13 -5.79 -41.65 50.51
CA VAL A 13 -5.83 -41.04 49.18
C VAL A 13 -4.60 -40.15 49.09
N SER A 14 -3.52 -40.75 48.60
CA SER A 14 -2.36 -40.07 48.08
C SER A 14 -2.82 -39.09 47.00
N SER A 15 -2.97 -37.83 47.37
CA SER A 15 -2.97 -36.67 46.48
C SER A 15 -1.54 -36.43 45.94
N ARG A 16 -0.91 -37.46 45.38
CA ARG A 16 0.20 -37.29 44.44
C ARG A 16 -0.38 -37.21 43.04
N GLY A 17 -1.07 -36.10 42.78
CA GLY A 17 -1.22 -35.62 41.41
C GLY A 17 0.16 -35.53 40.80
N SER A 18 0.40 -36.31 39.76
CA SER A 18 1.70 -36.51 39.11
C SER A 18 2.36 -35.17 38.75
N ILE A 19 3.29 -34.70 39.59
CA ILE A 19 4.20 -33.57 39.31
C ILE A 19 4.96 -33.83 38.00
N PHE A 20 5.15 -35.10 37.65
CA PHE A 20 5.75 -35.55 36.39
C PHE A 20 4.86 -35.30 35.15
N SER A 21 3.53 -35.37 35.27
CA SER A 21 2.63 -35.09 34.14
C SER A 21 2.54 -33.58 33.86
N PHE A 22 2.47 -32.75 34.91
CA PHE A 22 2.42 -31.29 34.76
C PHE A 22 3.68 -30.70 34.11
N LYS A 23 4.88 -31.14 34.51
CA LYS A 23 6.13 -30.66 33.89
C LYS A 23 6.25 -31.07 32.40
N ARG A 24 5.82 -32.29 32.04
CA ARG A 24 5.80 -32.74 30.63
C ARG A 24 4.76 -31.98 29.80
N PHE A 25 3.57 -31.75 30.34
CA PHE A 25 2.55 -30.93 29.68
C PHE A 25 3.00 -29.48 29.49
N HIS A 26 3.69 -28.90 30.47
CA HIS A 26 4.21 -27.54 30.35
C HIS A 26 5.30 -27.42 29.28
N ARG A 27 6.20 -28.42 29.17
CA ARG A 27 7.18 -28.50 28.09
C ARG A 27 6.51 -28.65 26.72
N PHE A 28 5.49 -29.51 26.61
CA PHE A 28 4.75 -29.69 25.36
C PHE A 28 4.00 -28.42 24.93
N ARG A 29 3.35 -27.73 25.88
CA ARG A 29 2.70 -26.44 25.64
C ARG A 29 3.71 -25.39 25.13
N LYS A 30 4.91 -25.36 25.70
CA LYS A 30 5.98 -24.46 25.25
C LYS A 30 6.42 -24.80 23.82
N ILE A 31 6.61 -26.08 23.49
CA ILE A 31 6.95 -26.51 22.12
C ILE A 31 5.86 -26.09 21.13
N LEU A 32 4.58 -26.28 21.46
CA LEU A 32 3.48 -25.84 20.59
C LEU A 32 3.45 -24.32 20.41
N GLN A 33 3.75 -23.56 21.46
CA GLN A 33 3.85 -22.10 21.38
C GLN A 33 5.03 -21.67 20.50
N ASP A 34 6.19 -22.30 20.66
CA ASP A 34 7.39 -22.01 19.88
C ASP A 34 7.19 -22.37 18.40
N MET A 35 6.57 -23.53 18.09
CA MET A 35 6.22 -23.91 16.72
C MET A 35 5.21 -22.96 16.08
N LYS A 36 4.21 -22.52 16.84
CA LYS A 36 3.24 -21.52 16.37
C LYS A 36 3.91 -20.18 16.09
N ALA A 37 4.83 -19.76 16.95
CA ALA A 37 5.61 -18.54 16.74
C ALA A 37 6.50 -18.64 15.50
N GLN A 38 7.15 -19.78 15.26
CA GLN A 38 7.97 -20.02 14.07
C GLN A 38 7.13 -20.00 12.78
N LEU A 39 6.00 -20.71 12.76
CA LEU A 39 5.08 -20.72 11.61
C LEU A 39 4.56 -19.32 11.28
N THR A 40 4.10 -18.60 12.31
CA THR A 40 3.62 -17.22 12.11
C THR A 40 4.72 -16.28 11.63
N ALA A 41 5.94 -16.40 12.16
CA ALA A 41 7.08 -15.62 11.69
C ALA A 41 7.40 -15.91 10.21
N GLN A 42 7.39 -17.19 9.81
CA GLN A 42 7.63 -17.59 8.43
C GLN A 42 6.54 -17.09 7.48
N GLU A 43 5.27 -17.20 7.86
CA GLU A 43 4.15 -16.65 7.09
C GLU A 43 4.24 -15.13 6.94
N THR A 44 4.62 -14.42 8.01
CA THR A 44 4.80 -12.96 7.95
C THR A 44 5.96 -12.56 7.05
N ALA A 45 7.08 -13.29 7.07
CA ALA A 45 8.23 -13.03 6.21
C ALA A 45 7.87 -13.24 4.73
N ASN A 46 7.18 -14.36 4.43
CA ASN A 46 6.72 -14.65 3.06
C ASN A 46 5.76 -13.58 2.54
N ARG A 47 4.85 -13.10 3.40
CA ARG A 47 3.91 -12.03 3.07
C ARG A 47 4.64 -10.71 2.80
N GLU A 48 5.59 -10.34 3.65
CA GLU A 48 6.37 -9.11 3.48
C GLU A 48 7.16 -9.12 2.17
N ASP A 49 7.81 -10.24 1.84
CA ASP A 49 8.54 -10.41 0.58
C ASP A 49 7.62 -10.33 -0.64
N ALA A 50 6.42 -10.91 -0.57
CA ALA A 50 5.44 -10.80 -1.64
C ALA A 50 4.98 -9.35 -1.84
N PHE A 51 4.69 -8.62 -0.76
CA PHE A 51 4.32 -7.20 -0.85
C PHE A 51 5.49 -6.33 -1.31
N LYS A 52 6.72 -6.66 -0.94
CA LYS A 52 7.94 -5.96 -1.40
C LYS A 52 8.07 -5.99 -2.92
N LYS A 53 7.65 -7.07 -3.60
CA LYS A 53 7.63 -7.10 -5.07
C LYS A 53 6.67 -6.07 -5.68
N VAL A 54 5.49 -5.91 -5.07
CA VAL A 54 4.53 -4.86 -5.45
C VAL A 54 5.16 -3.48 -5.29
N ARG A 55 5.80 -3.22 -4.13
CA ARG A 55 6.47 -1.93 -3.85
C ARG A 55 7.55 -1.63 -4.88
N ASN A 56 8.46 -2.57 -5.10
CA ASN A 56 9.55 -2.40 -6.05
C ASN A 56 9.05 -2.13 -7.47
N ALA A 57 7.98 -2.80 -7.90
CA ALA A 57 7.38 -2.57 -9.21
C ALA A 57 6.72 -1.18 -9.31
N LEU A 58 6.04 -0.73 -8.26
CA LEU A 58 5.46 0.62 -8.19
C LEU A 58 6.53 1.71 -8.21
N GLU A 59 7.61 1.54 -7.46
CA GLU A 59 8.75 2.46 -7.41
C GLU A 59 9.53 2.50 -8.74
N ALA A 60 9.53 1.41 -9.48
CA ALA A 60 10.09 1.32 -10.84
C ALA A 60 9.14 1.84 -11.93
N ASP A 61 7.98 2.41 -11.56
CA ASP A 61 6.92 2.85 -12.47
C ASP A 61 6.36 1.74 -13.39
N ASP A 62 6.54 0.47 -13.02
CA ASP A 62 5.98 -0.69 -13.70
C ASP A 62 4.65 -1.10 -13.07
N TYR A 63 3.61 -0.34 -13.40
CA TYR A 63 2.26 -0.56 -12.88
C TYR A 63 1.62 -1.86 -13.39
N TRP A 64 2.10 -2.40 -14.51
CA TRP A 64 1.62 -3.69 -15.04
C TRP A 64 2.13 -4.83 -14.16
N THR A 65 3.45 -4.86 -13.91
CA THR A 65 4.04 -5.84 -13.00
C THR A 65 3.51 -5.67 -11.59
N ALA A 66 3.31 -4.43 -11.10
CA ALA A 66 2.73 -4.18 -9.79
C ALA A 66 1.30 -4.76 -9.67
N ALA A 67 0.46 -4.61 -10.70
CA ALA A 67 -0.88 -5.20 -10.72
C ALA A 67 -0.85 -6.73 -10.77
N LEU A 68 0.09 -7.32 -11.51
CA LEU A 68 0.29 -8.77 -11.55
C LEU A 68 0.74 -9.31 -10.18
N GLU A 69 1.72 -8.67 -9.56
CA GLU A 69 2.21 -9.04 -8.23
C GLU A 69 1.13 -8.85 -7.16
N MET A 70 0.30 -7.79 -7.26
CA MET A 70 -0.85 -7.61 -6.36
C MET A 70 -1.88 -8.73 -6.53
N SER A 71 -2.16 -9.16 -7.76
CA SER A 71 -3.06 -10.29 -8.03
C SER A 71 -2.51 -11.61 -7.47
N ARG A 72 -1.19 -11.83 -7.55
CA ARG A 72 -0.53 -12.98 -6.92
C ARG A 72 -0.58 -12.91 -5.40
N PHE A 73 -0.33 -11.72 -4.85
CA PHE A 73 -0.38 -11.45 -3.42
C PHE A 73 -1.78 -11.75 -2.86
N GLU A 74 -2.83 -11.24 -3.49
CA GLU A 74 -4.22 -11.47 -3.11
C GLU A 74 -4.56 -12.97 -3.08
N LYS A 75 -4.12 -13.74 -4.09
CA LYS A 75 -4.35 -15.20 -4.14
C LYS A 75 -3.64 -15.97 -3.02
N LEU A 76 -2.47 -15.51 -2.58
CA LEU A 76 -1.65 -16.21 -1.58
C LEU A 76 -1.97 -15.77 -0.14
N HIS A 77 -2.27 -14.49 0.05
CA HIS A 77 -2.31 -13.85 1.35
C HIS A 77 -3.63 -13.10 1.62
N GLY A 78 -4.55 -13.10 0.66
CA GLY A 78 -5.83 -12.39 0.75
C GLY A 78 -5.65 -10.87 0.75
N ARG A 79 -6.55 -10.19 1.47
CA ARG A 79 -6.57 -8.73 1.59
C ARG A 79 -5.28 -8.17 2.19
N LEU A 80 -4.97 -6.92 1.84
CA LEU A 80 -3.89 -6.17 2.47
C LEU A 80 -4.17 -5.92 3.95
N ASN A 81 -3.12 -5.93 4.76
CA ASN A 81 -3.18 -5.52 6.16
C ASN A 81 -3.06 -3.98 6.27
N ASN A 82 -3.20 -3.46 7.50
CA ASN A 82 -3.17 -2.02 7.74
C ASN A 82 -1.82 -1.37 7.38
N VAL A 83 -0.70 -2.08 7.58
CA VAL A 83 0.64 -1.55 7.29
C VAL A 83 0.84 -1.42 5.78
N GLU A 84 0.47 -2.46 5.03
CA GLU A 84 0.56 -2.49 3.57
C GLU A 84 -0.38 -1.46 2.92
N MET A 85 -1.61 -1.35 3.44
CA MET A 85 -2.56 -0.34 3.01
C MET A 85 -2.05 1.08 3.29
N HIS A 86 -1.48 1.31 4.48
CA HIS A 86 -0.90 2.61 4.84
C HIS A 86 0.26 2.97 3.91
N TRP A 87 1.11 2.01 3.53
CA TRP A 87 2.17 2.23 2.56
C TRP A 87 1.59 2.67 1.20
N LEU A 88 0.56 2.00 0.68
CA LEU A 88 -0.06 2.37 -0.60
C LEU A 88 -0.72 3.75 -0.55
N VAL A 89 -1.37 4.11 0.56
CA VAL A 89 -1.95 5.45 0.76
C VAL A 89 -0.85 6.52 0.78
N ASN A 90 0.27 6.27 1.44
CA ASN A 90 1.41 7.18 1.43
C ASN A 90 1.99 7.34 0.02
N TYR A 91 2.09 6.26 -0.74
CA TYR A 91 2.53 6.31 -2.13
C TYR A 91 1.54 7.10 -3.01
N GLN A 92 0.23 6.95 -2.77
CA GLN A 92 -0.80 7.75 -3.44
C GLN A 92 -0.67 9.24 -3.12
N ASN A 93 -0.42 9.59 -1.85
CA ASN A 93 -0.19 10.97 -1.44
C ASN A 93 1.05 11.55 -2.11
N HIS A 94 2.13 10.78 -2.23
CA HIS A 94 3.30 11.19 -2.98
C HIS A 94 2.96 11.53 -4.44
N ILE A 95 2.22 10.67 -5.14
CA ILE A 95 1.75 10.93 -6.52
C ILE A 95 0.93 12.23 -6.58
N HIS A 96 0.01 12.44 -5.63
CA HIS A 96 -0.82 13.65 -5.60
C HIS A 96 0.02 14.92 -5.40
N GLU A 97 1.05 14.88 -4.54
CA GLU A 97 1.94 16.03 -4.36
C GLU A 97 2.78 16.31 -5.61
N GLN A 98 3.28 15.28 -6.30
CA GLN A 98 3.99 15.48 -7.56
C GLN A 98 3.08 16.09 -8.64
N LEU A 99 1.83 15.62 -8.73
CA LEU A 99 0.84 16.20 -9.62
C LEU A 99 0.57 17.69 -9.30
N LYS A 100 0.35 18.03 -8.03
CA LYS A 100 0.16 19.42 -7.59
C LYS A 100 1.35 20.29 -7.94
N ASN A 101 2.57 19.79 -7.78
CA ASN A 101 3.78 20.54 -8.12
C ASN A 101 3.82 20.86 -9.61
N HIS A 102 3.62 19.89 -10.50
CA HIS A 102 3.57 20.19 -11.94
C HIS A 102 2.45 21.17 -12.31
N VAL A 103 1.28 21.09 -11.67
CA VAL A 103 0.20 22.06 -11.89
C VAL A 103 0.62 23.46 -11.45
N ARG A 104 1.22 23.61 -10.26
CA ARG A 104 1.69 24.91 -9.75
C ARG A 104 2.71 25.53 -10.68
N GLU A 105 3.73 24.78 -11.07
CA GLU A 105 4.78 25.26 -11.97
C GLU A 105 4.20 25.65 -13.35
N ALA A 106 3.32 24.83 -13.92
CA ALA A 106 2.64 25.17 -15.19
C ALA A 106 1.86 26.49 -15.10
N VAL A 107 1.20 26.74 -13.97
CA VAL A 107 0.45 27.98 -13.73
C VAL A 107 1.41 29.17 -13.62
N VAL A 108 2.51 29.04 -12.87
CA VAL A 108 3.52 30.11 -12.73
C VAL A 108 4.05 30.54 -14.11
N VAL A 109 4.48 29.58 -14.93
CA VAL A 109 5.02 29.88 -16.26
C VAL A 109 3.95 30.50 -17.16
N SER A 110 2.71 30.01 -17.08
CA SER A 110 1.59 30.57 -17.86
C SER A 110 1.24 32.00 -17.42
N MET A 111 1.33 32.30 -16.11
CA MET A 111 1.13 33.66 -15.59
C MET A 111 2.20 34.63 -16.09
N ASP A 112 3.46 34.20 -16.12
CA ASP A 112 4.55 35.05 -16.59
C ASP A 112 4.47 35.29 -18.10
N GLN A 113 4.03 34.30 -18.90
CA GLN A 113 3.69 34.51 -20.31
C GLN A 113 2.57 35.53 -20.48
N ALA A 114 1.46 35.36 -19.73
CA ALA A 114 0.33 36.29 -19.81
C ALA A 114 0.69 37.73 -19.42
N ARG A 115 1.61 37.90 -18.46
CA ARG A 115 2.15 39.23 -18.09
C ARG A 115 2.98 39.84 -19.23
N GLY A 116 3.77 39.01 -19.92
CA GLY A 116 4.50 39.42 -21.12
C GLY A 116 3.56 39.89 -22.21
N ASP A 117 2.57 39.06 -22.55
CA ASP A 117 1.54 39.36 -23.55
C ASP A 117 0.79 40.66 -23.22
N PHE A 118 0.43 40.85 -21.95
CA PHE A 118 -0.24 42.07 -21.49
C PHE A 118 0.64 43.32 -21.67
N ARG A 119 1.93 43.22 -21.36
CA ARG A 119 2.89 44.33 -21.57
C ARG A 119 3.01 44.65 -23.06
N ASP A 120 3.14 43.64 -23.91
CA ASP A 120 3.30 43.81 -25.34
C ASP A 120 2.08 44.47 -25.98
N TRP A 121 0.89 44.04 -25.57
CA TRP A 121 -0.35 44.66 -26.02
C TRP A 121 -0.53 46.08 -25.48
N LEU A 122 -0.54 46.26 -24.15
CA LEU A 122 -0.98 47.52 -23.55
C LEU A 122 0.13 48.59 -23.51
N ASN A 123 1.37 48.19 -23.21
CA ASN A 123 2.47 49.14 -22.99
C ASN A 123 3.25 49.42 -24.27
N LEU A 124 3.38 48.43 -25.16
CA LEU A 124 4.08 48.59 -26.45
C LEU A 124 3.12 48.85 -27.62
N GLY A 125 1.80 48.72 -27.40
CA GLY A 125 0.79 48.98 -28.42
C GLY A 125 0.77 47.96 -29.55
N ILE A 126 1.28 46.75 -29.32
CA ILE A 126 1.27 45.68 -30.33
C ILE A 126 -0.18 45.21 -30.52
N PRO A 127 -0.68 45.07 -31.77
CA PRO A 127 -2.04 44.59 -32.01
C PRO A 127 -2.31 43.23 -31.33
N VAL A 128 -3.51 43.09 -30.74
CA VAL A 128 -3.86 41.93 -29.92
C VAL A 128 -3.79 40.61 -30.70
N GLU A 129 -4.09 40.63 -32.00
CA GLU A 129 -4.03 39.48 -32.89
C GLU A 129 -2.58 39.00 -33.08
N VAL A 130 -1.63 39.94 -33.13
CA VAL A 130 -0.19 39.64 -33.24
C VAL A 130 0.32 39.04 -31.94
N VAL A 131 -0.04 39.63 -30.80
CA VAL A 131 0.32 39.12 -29.47
C VAL A 131 -0.26 37.71 -29.27
N ALA A 132 -1.53 37.49 -29.60
CA ALA A 132 -2.16 36.17 -29.48
C ALA A 132 -1.47 35.10 -30.33
N ALA A 133 -1.13 35.41 -31.59
CA ALA A 133 -0.42 34.47 -32.46
C ALA A 133 1.00 34.15 -31.95
N GLN A 134 1.71 35.15 -31.42
CA GLN A 134 3.03 34.96 -30.81
C GLN A 134 2.96 34.15 -29.53
N SER A 135 1.99 34.45 -28.66
CA SER A 135 1.72 33.74 -27.40
C SER A 135 1.41 32.27 -27.65
N GLU A 136 0.52 31.95 -28.60
CA GLU A 136 0.19 30.56 -28.94
C GLU A 136 1.44 29.79 -29.42
N LYS A 137 2.25 30.44 -30.27
CA LYS A 137 3.52 29.87 -30.74
C LYS A 137 4.51 29.67 -29.59
N ALA A 138 4.63 30.64 -28.68
CA ALA A 138 5.50 30.56 -27.52
C ALA A 138 5.05 29.46 -26.55
N HIS A 139 3.75 29.33 -26.30
CA HIS A 139 3.16 28.30 -25.45
C HIS A 139 3.42 26.89 -26.01
N ARG A 140 3.18 26.68 -27.31
CA ARG A 140 3.44 25.39 -27.98
C ARG A 140 4.93 25.01 -27.96
N ASN A 141 5.81 26.00 -28.09
CA ASN A 141 7.26 25.77 -28.15
C ASN A 141 7.95 25.85 -26.77
N SER A 142 7.23 26.19 -25.71
CA SER A 142 7.80 26.31 -24.36
C SER A 142 8.12 24.92 -23.80
N VAL A 143 9.40 24.59 -23.77
CA VAL A 143 9.91 23.32 -23.18
C VAL A 143 9.45 23.17 -21.74
N GLU A 144 9.43 24.26 -20.98
CA GLU A 144 9.05 24.27 -19.56
C GLU A 144 7.56 23.91 -19.40
N ILE A 145 6.67 24.58 -20.11
CA ILE A 145 5.22 24.28 -20.09
C ILE A 145 4.98 22.84 -20.55
N GLN A 146 5.60 22.42 -21.65
CA GLN A 146 5.42 21.06 -22.15
C GLN A 146 5.90 20.01 -21.15
N THR A 147 7.02 20.27 -20.44
CA THR A 147 7.52 19.41 -19.36
C THR A 147 6.47 19.25 -18.26
N HIS A 148 5.87 20.34 -17.78
CA HIS A 148 4.87 20.27 -16.72
C HIS A 148 3.56 19.61 -17.18
N LEU A 149 3.10 19.87 -18.41
CA LEU A 149 1.93 19.20 -18.98
C LEU A 149 2.15 17.68 -19.15
N LEU A 150 3.33 17.26 -19.59
CA LEU A 150 3.71 15.85 -19.64
C LEU A 150 3.76 15.22 -18.24
N GLY A 151 4.30 15.95 -17.27
CA GLY A 151 4.30 15.56 -15.86
C GLY A 151 2.89 15.32 -15.34
N ILE A 152 1.98 16.27 -15.54
CA ILE A 152 0.56 16.17 -15.17
C ILE A 152 -0.07 14.91 -15.77
N LYS A 153 0.11 14.69 -17.08
CA LYS A 153 -0.42 13.52 -17.79
C LYS A 153 0.14 12.21 -17.22
N SER A 154 1.45 12.15 -16.97
CA SER A 154 2.12 10.97 -16.43
C SER A 154 1.61 10.65 -15.02
N TRP A 155 1.66 11.60 -14.09
CA TRP A 155 1.24 11.40 -12.70
C TRP A 155 -0.26 11.11 -12.57
N THR A 156 -1.10 11.71 -13.42
CA THR A 156 -2.54 11.38 -13.46
C THR A 156 -2.77 9.92 -13.84
N ARG A 157 -2.03 9.41 -14.84
CA ARG A 157 -2.10 8.01 -15.24
C ARG A 157 -1.63 7.07 -14.11
N ARG A 158 -0.52 7.42 -13.44
CA ARG A 158 -0.01 6.69 -12.28
C ARG A 158 -1.03 6.61 -11.15
N ALA A 159 -1.70 7.72 -10.82
CA ALA A 159 -2.78 7.75 -9.84
C ALA A 159 -3.93 6.81 -10.22
N GLY A 160 -4.31 6.80 -11.50
CA GLY A 160 -5.31 5.88 -12.05
C GLY A 160 -4.93 4.41 -11.84
N PHE A 161 -3.72 4.01 -12.22
CA PHE A 161 -3.25 2.64 -12.03
C PHE A 161 -3.17 2.25 -10.55
N LEU A 162 -2.60 3.11 -9.70
CA LEU A 162 -2.50 2.83 -8.28
C LEU A 162 -3.88 2.65 -7.63
N SER A 163 -4.89 3.42 -8.06
CA SER A 163 -6.26 3.26 -7.55
C SER A 163 -6.83 1.86 -7.82
N VAL A 164 -6.52 1.27 -8.98
CA VAL A 164 -6.92 -0.10 -9.35
C VAL A 164 -6.19 -1.12 -8.49
N ILE A 165 -4.88 -0.94 -8.28
CA ILE A 165 -4.06 -1.82 -7.44
C ILE A 165 -4.54 -1.80 -5.98
N ILE A 166 -4.83 -0.62 -5.43
CA ILE A 166 -5.41 -0.47 -4.09
C ILE A 166 -6.77 -1.16 -4.01
N LYS A 167 -7.63 -0.98 -5.01
CA LYS A 167 -8.94 -1.63 -5.06
C LYS A 167 -8.79 -3.16 -5.06
N LYS A 168 -7.83 -3.69 -5.83
CA LYS A 168 -7.53 -5.11 -5.88
C LYS A 168 -7.10 -5.65 -4.52
N GLY A 169 -6.20 -4.95 -3.83
CA GLY A 169 -5.77 -5.32 -2.48
C GLY A 169 -6.83 -5.17 -1.37
N LYS A 170 -7.95 -4.49 -1.65
CA LYS A 170 -9.10 -4.34 -0.73
C LYS A 170 -10.17 -5.42 -0.89
N GLN A 171 -10.25 -6.09 -2.04
CA GLN A 171 -11.32 -7.04 -2.31
C GLN A 171 -11.08 -8.37 -1.55
N GLU A 172 -12.10 -8.81 -0.80
CA GLU A 172 -12.39 -10.24 -0.62
C GLU A 172 -12.96 -10.76 -1.94
N GLU A 173 -12.72 -12.04 -2.23
CA GLU A 173 -13.22 -12.75 -3.40
C GLU A 173 -14.56 -12.18 -3.87
N SER A 174 -14.59 -11.67 -5.10
CA SER A 174 -15.84 -11.66 -5.83
C SER A 174 -16.28 -13.11 -5.92
N ILE A 175 -17.21 -13.49 -5.05
CA ILE A 175 -17.94 -14.76 -5.08
C ILE A 175 -18.81 -14.76 -6.35
N TRP A 176 -18.16 -14.91 -7.50
CA TRP A 176 -18.69 -15.57 -8.68
C TRP A 176 -17.93 -16.91 -8.68
N LYS A 177 -18.48 -18.02 -8.16
CA LYS A 177 -19.74 -18.69 -8.55
C LYS A 177 -19.89 -18.80 -10.05
#